data_AF-A0A1V4HZU3-F1
#
_entry.id   AF-A0A1V4HZU3-F1
#
_cell.length_a   1.000
_cell.length_b   1.000
_cell.length_c   1.000
_cell.angle_alpha   90.00
_cell.angle_beta   90.00
_cell.angle_gamma   90.00
#
_symmetry.space_group_name_H-M   'P 1'
#
loop_
_entity.id
_entity.type
_entity.pdbx_description
1 polymer ?
#
loop_
_entity_poly.entity_id
_entity_poly.type
_entity_poly.pdbx_seq_one_letter_code
_entity_poly.pdbx_strand_id
1 'polypeptide(L)'
;MPRHISFYDESLGKQIDGSYTSDGKVIHAGSGDLGAKSATIGHLGNATTFPVDQVGQDLLAQKLLSELAHREAKNGHGHGH
;
A
#
# COMPACT_ATOMS: atom_id res chain seq x y z
N MET A 1 12.85 -0.67 10.59
CA MET A 1 11.72 -1.30 11.31
C MET A 1 10.47 -1.12 10.48
N PRO A 2 9.62 -2.14 10.28
CA PRO A 2 8.37 -2.01 9.55
C PRO A 2 7.42 -1.07 10.28
N ARG A 3 6.79 -0.15 9.54
CA ARG A 3 5.79 0.78 10.06
C ARG A 3 4.42 0.16 9.90
N HIS A 4 3.70 0.03 11.00
CA HIS A 4 2.34 -0.49 11.00
C HIS A 4 1.35 0.62 10.63
N ILE A 5 0.42 0.30 9.74
CA ILE A 5 -0.66 1.19 9.31
C ILE A 5 -1.99 0.46 9.40
N SER A 6 -3.02 1.16 9.83
CA SER A 6 -4.38 0.64 9.86
C SER A 6 -5.31 1.76 9.40
N PHE A 7 -6.10 1.49 8.39
CA PHE A 7 -7.04 2.45 7.82
C PHE A 7 -8.32 1.74 7.37
N TYR A 8 -9.42 2.47 7.31
CA TYR A 8 -10.66 1.96 6.77
C TYR A 8 -10.73 2.28 5.28
N ASP A 9 -10.87 1.26 4.45
CA ASP A 9 -11.04 1.45 3.01
C ASP A 9 -12.53 1.53 2.69
N GLU A 10 -13.01 2.74 2.39
CA GLU A 10 -14.42 2.99 2.07
C GLU A 10 -14.86 2.30 0.77
N SER A 11 -13.94 2.07 -0.17
CA SER A 11 -14.24 1.38 -1.42
C SER A 11 -14.54 -0.10 -1.21
N LEU A 12 -13.94 -0.71 -0.19
CA LEU A 12 -14.11 -2.12 0.16
C LEU A 12 -14.99 -2.33 1.39
N GLY A 13 -15.34 -1.27 2.11
CA GLY A 13 -16.15 -1.32 3.31
C GLY A 13 -15.53 -2.17 4.43
N LYS A 14 -14.19 -2.23 4.50
CA LYS A 14 -13.48 -3.01 5.52
C LYS A 14 -12.26 -2.28 6.06
N GLN A 15 -11.90 -2.60 7.30
CA GLN A 15 -10.64 -2.19 7.88
C GLN A 15 -9.50 -2.99 7.25
N ILE A 16 -8.44 -2.29 6.85
CA ILE A 16 -7.22 -2.88 6.32
C ILE A 16 -6.09 -2.58 7.31
N ASP A 17 -5.56 -3.64 7.90
CA ASP A 17 -4.30 -3.62 8.64
C ASP A 17 -3.14 -4.04 7.73
N GLY A 18 -1.99 -3.42 7.95
CA GLY A 18 -0.79 -3.79 7.22
C GLY A 18 0.44 -3.12 7.76
N SER A 19 1.56 -3.38 7.11
CA SER A 19 2.82 -2.75 7.43
C SER A 19 3.59 -2.42 6.18
N TYR A 20 4.45 -1.42 6.27
CA TYR A 20 5.35 -1.10 5.18
C TYR A 20 6.78 -0.89 5.64
N THR A 21 7.72 -1.14 4.73
CA THR A 21 9.11 -0.74 4.84
C THR A 21 9.45 0.19 3.69
N SER A 22 10.27 1.20 3.95
CA SER A 22 10.72 2.16 2.95
C SER A 22 12.25 2.13 2.93
N ASP A 23 12.82 1.92 1.74
CA ASP A 23 14.27 2.03 1.49
C ASP A 23 14.64 3.47 1.08
N GLY A 24 13.70 4.43 1.20
CA GLY A 24 13.85 5.80 0.69
C GLY A 24 13.73 5.93 -0.83
N LYS A 25 13.84 4.83 -1.57
CA LYS A 25 13.59 4.76 -3.02
C LYS A 25 12.36 3.94 -3.38
N VAL A 26 12.07 2.92 -2.58
CA VAL A 26 10.99 1.97 -2.79
C VAL A 26 10.27 1.78 -1.47
N ILE A 27 8.94 1.75 -1.53
CA ILE A 27 8.08 1.30 -0.43
C ILE A 27 7.61 -0.11 -0.73
N HIS A 28 7.75 -0.99 0.25
CA HIS A 28 7.20 -2.34 0.27
C HIS A 28 6.10 -2.36 1.32
N ALA A 29 4.85 -2.39 0.89
CA ALA A 29 3.68 -2.47 1.76
C ALA A 29 3.08 -3.88 1.67
N GLY A 30 2.65 -4.43 2.79
CA GLY A 30 2.01 -5.73 2.82
C GLY A 30 1.09 -5.92 4.01
N SER A 31 0.10 -6.78 3.83
CA SER A 31 -0.82 -7.23 4.87
C SER A 31 -0.77 -8.75 4.90
N GLY A 32 -0.92 -9.33 6.09
CA GLY A 32 -0.93 -10.80 6.24
C GLY A 32 -2.03 -11.47 5.42
N ASP A 33 -3.15 -10.78 5.22
CA ASP A 33 -4.33 -11.29 4.51
C ASP A 33 -4.32 -10.96 3.01
N LEU A 34 -3.68 -9.83 2.61
CA LEU A 34 -3.76 -9.28 1.25
C LEU A 34 -2.50 -9.50 0.42
N GLY A 35 -1.45 -10.06 1.02
CA GLY A 35 -0.12 -10.18 0.42
C GLY A 35 0.67 -8.87 0.46
N ALA A 36 1.72 -8.79 -0.38
CA ALA A 36 2.64 -7.66 -0.42
C ALA A 36 2.75 -7.03 -1.82
N LYS A 37 2.93 -5.72 -1.86
CA LYS A 37 3.12 -4.91 -3.06
C LYS A 37 4.20 -3.88 -2.83
N SER A 38 4.97 -3.59 -3.88
CA SER A 38 6.07 -2.62 -3.81
C SER A 38 5.88 -1.54 -4.87
N ALA A 39 6.24 -0.30 -4.53
CA ALA A 39 6.22 0.81 -5.47
C ALA A 39 7.44 1.72 -5.29
N THR A 40 7.96 2.20 -6.41
CA THR A 40 9.07 3.15 -6.45
C THR A 40 8.56 4.54 -6.11
N ILE A 41 9.19 5.18 -5.12
CA ILE A 41 8.91 6.55 -4.66
C ILE A 41 9.43 7.58 -5.69
N GLY A 42 10.46 7.21 -6.46
CA GLY A 42 11.31 8.11 -7.23
C GLY A 42 10.90 8.48 -8.68
N HIS A 43 9.61 8.69 -8.98
CA HIS A 43 9.22 9.24 -10.31
C HIS A 43 8.48 10.58 -10.30
N LEU A 44 8.34 11.24 -9.13
CA LEU A 44 7.74 12.59 -9.03
C LEU A 44 8.76 13.74 -9.18
N GLY A 45 9.87 13.52 -9.88
CA GLY A 45 11.02 14.42 -9.90
C GLY A 45 12.03 14.01 -8.82
N ASN A 46 13.30 14.30 -9.08
CA ASN A 46 14.47 13.83 -8.35
C ASN A 46 14.19 13.64 -6.84
N ALA A 47 14.57 12.50 -6.27
CA ALA A 47 14.40 12.18 -4.84
C ALA A 47 15.02 13.23 -3.88
N THR A 48 15.80 14.18 -4.41
CA THR A 48 16.37 15.35 -3.74
C THR A 48 15.50 16.62 -3.80
N THR A 49 14.48 16.67 -4.66
CA THR A 49 13.63 17.85 -4.89
C THR A 49 12.31 17.78 -4.12
N PHE A 50 11.71 16.59 -3.98
CA PHE A 50 10.50 16.38 -3.19
C PHE A 50 10.69 15.18 -2.25
N PRO A 51 11.32 15.37 -1.08
CA PRO A 51 11.41 14.30 -0.10
C PRO A 51 9.98 13.89 0.28
N VAL A 52 9.65 12.62 0.03
CA VAL A 52 8.37 12.07 0.50
C VAL A 52 8.47 11.92 2.01
N ASP A 53 7.85 12.88 2.69
CA ASP A 53 7.71 12.90 4.14
C ASP A 53 7.02 11.62 4.63
N GLN A 54 7.16 11.31 5.90
CA GLN A 54 6.55 10.15 6.55
C GLN A 54 5.05 10.04 6.23
N VAL A 55 4.34 11.17 6.15
CA VAL A 55 2.91 11.20 5.77
C VAL A 55 2.68 10.73 4.33
N GLY A 56 3.54 11.15 3.39
CA GLY A 56 3.46 10.71 2.00
C GLY A 56 3.78 9.22 1.83
N GLN A 57 4.68 8.69 2.67
CA GLN A 57 4.99 7.27 2.72
C GLN A 57 3.81 6.45 3.24
N ASP A 58 3.17 6.92 4.31
CA ASP A 58 1.95 6.31 4.85
C ASP A 58 0.83 6.30 3.81
N LEU A 59 0.57 7.41 3.12
CA LEU A 59 -0.45 7.49 2.06
C LEU A 59 -0.16 6.54 0.88
N LEU A 60 1.11 6.43 0.45
CA LEU A 60 1.49 5.49 -0.60
C LEU A 60 1.28 4.05 -0.16
N ALA A 61 1.65 3.72 1.08
CA ALA A 61 1.43 2.39 1.64
C ALA A 61 -0.06 2.04 1.75
N GLN A 62 -0.90 2.98 2.22
CA GLN A 62 -2.35 2.80 2.27
C GLN A 62 -2.93 2.54 0.87
N LYS A 63 -2.52 3.33 -0.14
CA LYS A 63 -2.93 3.11 -1.52
C LYS A 63 -2.54 1.72 -2.03
N LEU A 64 -1.32 1.25 -1.75
CA LEU A 64 -0.87 -0.07 -2.19
C LEU A 64 -1.66 -1.21 -1.54
N LEU A 65 -1.95 -1.09 -0.25
CA LEU A 65 -2.76 -2.05 0.49
C LEU A 65 -4.22 -2.05 0.02
N SER A 66 -4.78 -0.88 -0.24
CA SER A 66 -6.11 -0.73 -0.85
C SER A 66 -6.16 -1.41 -2.22
N GLU A 67 -5.18 -1.18 -3.08
CA GLU A 67 -5.10 -1.85 -4.39
C GLU A 67 -4.97 -3.36 -4.29
N LEU A 68 -4.20 -3.87 -3.32
CA LEU A 68 -4.12 -5.31 -3.04
C LEU A 68 -5.48 -5.86 -2.62
N ALA A 69 -6.13 -5.24 -1.64
CA ALA A 69 -7.44 -5.66 -1.18
C ALA A 69 -8.51 -5.58 -2.27
N HIS A 70 -8.41 -4.58 -3.15
CA HIS A 70 -9.31 -4.43 -4.27
C HIS A 70 -9.08 -5.48 -5.36
N ARG A 71 -7.83 -5.94 -5.54
CA ARG A 71 -7.49 -7.05 -6.41
C ARG A 71 -8.01 -8.37 -5.86
N GLU A 72 -7.81 -8.62 -4.57
CA GLU A 72 -8.36 -9.80 -3.89
C GLU A 72 -9.89 -9.82 -3.95
N ALA A 73 -10.56 -8.69 -3.68
CA ALA A 73 -12.02 -8.59 -3.76
C ALA A 73 -12.56 -8.83 -5.19
N LYS A 74 -11.82 -8.41 -6.22
CA LYS A 74 -12.14 -8.67 -7.64
C LYS A 74 -11.87 -10.12 -8.03
N ASN A 75 -10.77 -10.72 -7.57
CA ASN A 75 -10.46 -12.13 -7.84
C ASN A 75 -11.42 -13.08 -7.09
N GLY A 76 -11.87 -12.72 -5.88
CA GLY A 76 -12.85 -13.47 -5.11
C GLY A 76 -14.24 -13.53 -5.74
N HIS A 77 -14.56 -12.61 -6.66
CA HIS A 77 -15.79 -12.64 -7.48
C HIS A 77 -15.62 -13.37 -8.82
N GLY A 78 -14.47 -14.00 -9.07
CA GLY A 78 -14.10 -14.57 -10.37
C GLY A 78 -14.11 -16.10 -10.50
N HIS A 79 -14.48 -16.86 -9.45
CA HIS A 79 -14.65 -18.32 -9.56
C HIS A 79 -16.11 -18.71 -9.35
N GLY A 80 -16.89 -18.53 -10.41
CA GLY A 80 -18.21 -19.13 -10.57
C GLY A 80 -18.42 -19.42 -12.04
N HIS A 81 -17.81 -20.51 -12.53
CA HIS A 81 -18.25 -21.24 -13.73
C HIS A 81 -18.18 -22.73 -13.40
#